data_AF-A0A953IWF7-F1
#
_entry.id   AF-A0A953IWF7-F1
#
_cell.length_a   1.000
_cell.length_b   1.000
_cell.length_c   1.000
_cell.angle_alpha   90.00
_cell.angle_beta   90.00
_cell.angle_gamma   90.00
#
_symmetry.space_group_name_H-M   'P 1'
#
loop_
_entity.id
_entity.type
_entity.pdbx_description
1 polymer ?
#
loop_
_entity_poly.entity_id
_entity_poly.type
_entity_poly.pdbx_seq_one_letter_code
_entity_poly.pdbx_strand_id
1 'polypeptide(L)'
;MAKSIAIKRAGKPNASRTSAQSAAAAPAWRTEDWVATVLGFAVIAVILALFAFKAADLRNAVSSFRWTTDAQIASSTPGWNAALDNVIAEANARRQQNVATLGTNLKTALAGTDRKAIEAEAGKLAALGSRTVAGALGKDIRGHAAATAETRIFSAGNLSKVLYIGIGFLIVAAAGIALLGRPVAPFLIGLPVVFALAFLARLLAGNGLFVNWGIDYVIFALFLGLLISNTIGVPKWLKPAVQTEFFIKIGLVILGASLLFLEVLQAGALGILQAVLVVFVVWYACFWLCRQLRVDDEFAAMLSTAVSICGVSAAIAACGAIRGDKKKLSYVTSLVLIVAVPMMIVMPWIAKATGMNELIAGAWLGGTLDTSASVVAAGALISDAAMKTGVIVKFSQNALIGIAAFMLAIWWAMKDRKKGERPSAGVIWERFPKFVIGFVVASAIFSFVLPADLVAGTRSALGEIRTWWFALAFVCIGLETKVVELATAEQGRPAIAFLGAQAINVFWTLLLAWLIFGGVLFA
;
A
#
# COMPACT_ATOMS: atom_id res chain seq x y z
N MET A 1 43.40 37.61 52.02
CA MET A 1 44.60 36.77 51.78
C MET A 1 44.42 35.44 52.50
N ALA A 2 43.99 34.39 51.79
CA ALA A 2 43.85 33.04 52.36
C ALA A 2 44.68 32.06 51.51
N LYS A 3 45.55 31.34 52.20
CA LYS A 3 46.65 30.52 51.67
C LYS A 3 46.16 29.20 51.04
N SER A 4 46.82 28.86 49.95
CA SER A 4 46.92 27.55 49.31
C SER A 4 47.32 26.44 50.28
N ILE A 5 46.62 25.30 50.23
CA ILE A 5 47.16 23.97 50.54
C ILE A 5 46.64 22.97 49.52
N ALA A 6 47.51 22.58 48.60
CA ALA A 6 47.35 21.46 47.68
C ALA A 6 47.76 20.16 48.38
N ILE A 7 46.91 19.12 48.33
CA ILE A 7 47.30 17.75 48.66
C ILE A 7 47.15 16.90 47.39
N LYS A 8 48.29 16.59 46.77
CA LYS A 8 48.49 15.53 45.79
C LYS A 8 48.26 14.18 46.47
N ARG A 9 47.35 13.35 45.95
CA ARG A 9 47.46 11.88 46.04
C ARG A 9 47.60 11.32 44.63
N ALA A 10 48.81 10.84 44.35
CA ALA A 10 49.13 10.04 43.18
C ALA A 10 48.96 8.55 43.51
N GLY A 11 48.42 7.76 42.58
CA GLY A 11 48.60 6.31 42.55
C GLY A 11 47.35 5.46 42.33
N LYS A 12 46.93 5.27 41.07
CA LYS A 12 47.05 4.01 40.30
C LYS A 12 46.28 4.12 38.97
N PRO A 13 46.86 3.73 37.82
CA PRO A 13 46.20 3.80 36.53
C PRO A 13 45.11 2.73 36.39
N ASN A 14 43.98 3.14 35.82
CA ASN A 14 42.75 2.38 35.57
C ASN A 14 43.01 1.08 34.77
N ALA A 15 42.95 -0.07 35.43
CA ALA A 15 42.91 -1.39 34.80
C ALA A 15 41.47 -1.78 34.40
N SER A 16 40.77 -0.91 33.68
CA SER A 16 39.40 -1.17 33.17
C SER A 16 39.12 -0.53 31.81
N ARG A 17 40.16 -0.09 31.08
CA ARG A 17 40.02 0.57 29.76
C ARG A 17 40.68 -0.18 28.58
N THR A 18 40.90 -1.49 28.71
CA THR A 18 41.47 -2.33 27.63
C THR A 18 40.61 -3.53 27.28
N SER A 19 39.30 -3.31 27.14
CA SER A 19 38.41 -4.22 26.38
C SER A 19 37.27 -3.50 25.64
N ALA A 20 37.34 -2.16 25.53
CA ALA A 20 36.48 -1.40 24.62
C ALA A 20 37.04 -1.54 23.19
N GLN A 21 36.62 -2.63 22.53
CA GLN A 21 36.24 -2.66 21.13
C GLN A 21 37.09 -1.77 20.19
N SER A 22 38.16 -2.36 19.64
CA SER A 22 38.48 -2.12 18.23
C SER A 22 37.38 -2.75 17.37
N ALA A 23 36.19 -2.15 17.37
CA ALA A 23 35.23 -2.36 16.31
C ALA A 23 35.63 -1.37 15.22
N ALA A 24 36.38 -1.83 14.22
CA ALA A 24 36.59 -1.07 12.99
C ALA A 24 35.24 -0.49 12.56
N ALA A 25 35.16 0.83 12.37
CA ALA A 25 33.94 1.50 11.94
C ALA A 25 33.41 0.75 10.70
N ALA A 26 32.18 0.23 10.79
CA ALA A 26 31.59 -0.53 9.71
C ALA A 26 31.65 0.33 8.42
N PRO A 27 32.04 -0.25 7.27
CA PRO A 27 32.17 0.51 6.03
C PRO A 27 30.83 1.21 5.69
N ALA A 28 30.89 2.43 5.16
CA ALA A 28 29.75 3.34 5.00
C ALA A 28 28.53 2.75 4.24
N TRP A 29 28.74 1.68 3.47
CA TRP A 29 27.69 0.95 2.75
C TRP A 29 26.91 -0.06 3.61
N ARG A 30 27.37 -0.44 4.81
CA ARG A 30 26.66 -1.38 5.70
C ARG A 30 25.54 -0.72 6.52
N THR A 31 25.01 0.39 6.04
CA THR A 31 23.83 1.02 6.62
C THR A 31 22.57 0.31 6.14
N GLU A 32 21.52 0.38 6.95
CA GLU A 32 20.23 -0.25 6.64
C GLU A 32 19.66 0.21 5.30
N ASP A 33 19.87 1.48 4.93
CA ASP A 33 19.44 2.04 3.65
C ASP A 33 20.09 1.33 2.46
N TRP A 34 21.41 1.16 2.50
CA TRP A 34 22.17 0.51 1.42
C TRP A 34 21.90 -0.98 1.35
N VAL A 35 21.86 -1.67 2.49
CA VAL A 35 21.54 -3.10 2.53
C VAL A 35 20.14 -3.35 1.99
N ALA A 36 19.14 -2.58 2.40
CA ALA A 36 17.78 -2.69 1.87
C ALA A 36 17.73 -2.41 0.35
N THR A 37 18.51 -1.43 -0.13
CA THR A 37 18.61 -1.12 -1.56
C THR A 37 19.15 -2.30 -2.37
N VAL A 38 20.28 -2.86 -1.93
CA VAL A 38 20.93 -3.99 -2.61
C VAL A 38 20.02 -5.22 -2.60
N LEU A 39 19.39 -5.52 -1.47
CA LEU A 39 18.46 -6.66 -1.39
C LEU A 39 17.20 -6.46 -2.22
N GLY A 40 16.66 -5.24 -2.28
CA GLY A 40 15.54 -4.91 -3.17
C GLY A 40 15.89 -5.20 -4.63
N PHE A 41 17.07 -4.75 -5.09
CA PHE A 41 17.54 -5.08 -6.44
C PHE A 41 17.87 -6.56 -6.64
N ALA A 42 18.40 -7.24 -5.62
CA ALA A 42 18.66 -8.67 -5.70
C ALA A 42 17.34 -9.45 -5.90
N VAL A 43 16.30 -9.11 -5.15
CA VAL A 43 14.95 -9.70 -5.30
C VAL A 43 14.41 -9.43 -6.71
N ILE A 44 14.50 -8.18 -7.18
CA ILE A 44 14.09 -7.82 -8.55
C ILE A 44 14.84 -8.66 -9.58
N ALA A 45 16.17 -8.73 -9.49
CA ALA A 45 17.01 -9.45 -10.43
C ALA A 45 16.71 -10.95 -10.46
N VAL A 46 16.46 -11.58 -9.29
CA VAL A 46 16.05 -12.98 -9.22
C VAL A 46 14.72 -13.20 -9.94
N ILE A 47 13.74 -12.33 -9.75
CA ILE A 47 12.43 -12.46 -10.41
C ILE A 47 12.54 -12.24 -11.92
N LEU A 48 13.32 -11.25 -12.35
CA LEU A 48 13.62 -11.03 -13.77
C LEU A 48 14.29 -12.27 -14.39
N ALA A 49 15.28 -12.85 -13.71
CA ALA A 49 15.99 -14.05 -14.17
C ALA A 49 15.07 -15.28 -14.23
N LEU A 50 14.26 -15.52 -13.20
CA LEU A 50 13.29 -16.62 -13.19
C LEU A 50 12.31 -16.53 -14.36
N PHE A 51 11.88 -15.32 -14.72
CA PHE A 51 11.03 -15.09 -15.90
C PHE A 51 11.81 -15.31 -17.20
N ALA A 52 12.95 -14.64 -17.35
CA ALA A 52 13.73 -14.62 -18.59
C ALA A 52 14.22 -16.01 -18.98
N PHE A 53 14.67 -16.80 -18.00
CA PHE A 53 15.11 -18.19 -18.22
C PHE A 53 13.96 -19.20 -18.22
N LYS A 54 12.70 -18.75 -18.09
CA LYS A 54 11.51 -19.61 -17.94
C LYS A 54 11.68 -20.67 -16.83
N ALA A 55 12.50 -20.36 -15.82
CA ALA A 55 12.84 -21.27 -14.74
C ALA A 55 11.68 -21.44 -13.74
N ALA A 56 10.74 -20.48 -13.72
CA ALA A 56 9.50 -20.58 -12.96
C ALA A 56 8.35 -19.87 -13.68
N ASP A 57 7.14 -20.43 -13.58
CA ASP A 57 5.93 -19.76 -14.05
C ASP A 57 5.47 -18.70 -13.04
N LEU A 58 6.01 -17.49 -13.19
CA LEU A 58 5.75 -16.36 -12.30
C LEU A 58 4.32 -15.82 -12.38
N ARG A 59 3.57 -16.13 -13.44
CA ARG A 59 2.14 -15.81 -13.52
C ARG A 59 1.34 -16.63 -12.52
N ASN A 60 1.81 -17.83 -12.21
CA ASN A 60 1.24 -18.73 -11.21
C ASN A 60 1.88 -18.60 -9.82
N ALA A 61 2.91 -17.77 -9.63
CA ALA A 61 3.60 -17.58 -8.35
C ALA A 61 2.84 -16.70 -7.34
N VAL A 62 1.70 -16.10 -7.73
CA VAL A 62 0.89 -15.25 -6.85
C VAL A 62 0.06 -16.11 -5.90
N SER A 63 0.19 -15.87 -4.58
CA SER A 63 -0.68 -16.51 -3.58
C SER A 63 -2.10 -15.92 -3.62
N SER A 64 -3.10 -16.81 -3.60
CA SER A 64 -4.50 -16.42 -3.54
C SER A 64 -4.95 -16.33 -2.09
N PHE A 65 -5.49 -15.17 -1.73
CA PHE A 65 -6.09 -14.95 -0.41
C PHE A 65 -7.60 -14.71 -0.48
N ARG A 66 -8.22 -14.59 -1.67
CA ARG A 66 -9.66 -14.32 -1.76
C ARG A 66 -10.48 -15.56 -1.38
N TRP A 67 -11.47 -15.40 -0.50
CA TRP A 67 -12.42 -16.45 -0.10
C TRP A 67 -13.77 -15.88 0.36
N THR A 68 -14.83 -16.67 0.25
CA THR A 68 -16.20 -16.28 0.59
C THR A 68 -16.95 -17.45 1.22
N THR A 69 -17.80 -17.18 2.20
CA THR A 69 -18.70 -18.18 2.84
C THR A 69 -20.05 -18.26 2.11
N ASP A 70 -20.81 -19.34 2.33
CA ASP A 70 -22.12 -19.54 1.69
C ASP A 70 -23.11 -18.47 2.14
N ALA A 71 -23.09 -18.15 3.43
CA ALA A 71 -23.88 -17.07 4.00
C ALA A 71 -23.59 -15.71 3.35
N GLN A 72 -22.32 -15.43 3.01
CA GLN A 72 -21.93 -14.19 2.35
C GLN A 72 -22.41 -14.13 0.89
N ILE A 73 -22.32 -15.26 0.16
CA ILE A 73 -22.90 -15.38 -1.18
C ILE A 73 -24.40 -15.11 -1.10
N ALA A 74 -25.11 -15.81 -0.21
CA ALA A 74 -26.55 -15.63 0.00
C ALA A 74 -26.92 -14.17 0.36
N SER A 75 -26.12 -13.50 1.20
CA SER A 75 -26.33 -12.09 1.55
C SER A 75 -26.10 -11.12 0.39
N SER A 76 -25.26 -11.49 -0.58
CA SER A 76 -24.93 -10.67 -1.75
C SER A 76 -25.88 -10.93 -2.93
N THR A 77 -26.52 -12.11 -2.96
CA THR A 77 -27.46 -12.53 -4.01
C THR A 77 -28.55 -11.51 -4.32
N PRO A 78 -29.22 -10.85 -3.36
CA PRO A 78 -30.23 -9.83 -3.68
C PRO A 78 -29.66 -8.67 -4.50
N GLY A 79 -28.46 -8.19 -4.15
CA GLY A 79 -27.77 -7.13 -4.88
C GLY A 79 -27.34 -7.57 -6.28
N TRP A 80 -26.81 -8.79 -6.41
CA TRP A 80 -26.46 -9.36 -7.71
C TRP A 80 -27.69 -9.60 -8.59
N ASN A 81 -28.82 -10.02 -8.02
CA ASN A 81 -30.07 -10.21 -8.75
C ASN A 81 -30.57 -8.88 -9.32
N ALA A 82 -30.55 -7.80 -8.53
CA ALA A 82 -30.91 -6.47 -9.03
C ALA A 82 -29.98 -6.00 -10.15
N ALA A 83 -28.68 -6.26 -10.04
CA ALA A 83 -27.71 -5.94 -11.09
C ALA A 83 -27.94 -6.78 -12.36
N LEU A 84 -28.23 -8.08 -12.21
CA LEU A 84 -28.57 -8.98 -13.31
C LEU A 84 -29.87 -8.56 -14.00
N ASP A 85 -30.87 -8.10 -13.26
CA ASP A 85 -32.12 -7.60 -13.83
C ASP A 85 -31.89 -6.39 -14.73
N ASN A 86 -31.03 -5.46 -14.32
CA ASN A 86 -30.62 -4.34 -15.16
C ASN A 86 -29.87 -4.81 -16.43
N VAL A 87 -28.93 -5.75 -16.28
CA VAL A 87 -28.18 -6.32 -17.41
C VAL A 87 -29.11 -7.03 -18.40
N ILE A 88 -30.10 -7.79 -17.90
CA ILE A 88 -31.08 -8.51 -18.73
C ILE A 88 -31.99 -7.52 -19.46
N ALA A 89 -32.50 -6.50 -18.75
CA ALA A 89 -33.35 -5.47 -19.34
C ALA A 89 -32.62 -4.71 -20.45
N GLU A 90 -31.37 -4.30 -20.21
CA GLU A 90 -30.55 -3.58 -21.19
C GLU A 90 -30.17 -4.48 -22.38
N ALA A 91 -29.83 -5.75 -22.13
CA ALA A 91 -29.57 -6.71 -23.19
C ALA A 91 -30.79 -6.92 -24.09
N ASN A 92 -31.99 -7.01 -23.51
CA ASN A 92 -33.24 -7.12 -24.27
C ASN A 92 -33.52 -5.86 -25.10
N ALA A 93 -33.33 -4.66 -24.52
CA ALA A 93 -33.48 -3.40 -25.24
C ALA A 93 -32.52 -3.29 -26.44
N ARG A 94 -31.30 -3.81 -26.30
CA ARG A 94 -30.27 -3.82 -27.35
C ARG A 94 -30.34 -5.05 -28.28
N ARG A 95 -31.38 -5.89 -28.16
CA ARG A 95 -31.58 -7.16 -28.90
C ARG A 95 -30.41 -8.16 -28.76
N GLN A 96 -29.69 -8.14 -27.63
CA GLN A 96 -28.59 -9.04 -27.30
C GLN A 96 -29.10 -10.28 -26.55
N GLN A 97 -29.86 -11.14 -27.22
CA GLN A 97 -30.50 -12.31 -26.58
C GLN A 97 -29.52 -13.24 -25.86
N ASN A 98 -28.30 -13.41 -26.37
CA ASN A 98 -27.26 -14.23 -25.71
C ASN A 98 -26.95 -13.72 -24.28
N VAL A 99 -26.78 -12.41 -24.11
CA VAL A 99 -26.45 -11.80 -22.81
C VAL A 99 -27.63 -11.91 -21.83
N ALA A 100 -28.85 -11.69 -22.33
CA ALA A 100 -30.08 -11.85 -21.53
C ALA A 100 -30.25 -13.30 -21.03
N THR A 101 -29.99 -14.29 -21.89
CA THR A 101 -30.04 -15.72 -21.52
C THR A 101 -28.97 -16.07 -20.48
N LEU A 102 -27.73 -15.62 -20.67
CA LEU A 102 -26.65 -15.85 -19.71
C LEU A 102 -26.95 -15.22 -18.34
N GLY A 103 -27.50 -14.01 -18.32
CA GLY A 103 -27.91 -13.33 -17.09
C GLY A 103 -29.04 -14.08 -16.36
N THR A 104 -30.02 -14.58 -17.12
CA THR A 104 -31.15 -15.36 -16.59
C THR A 104 -30.68 -16.69 -16.00
N ASN A 105 -29.80 -17.41 -16.70
CA ASN A 105 -29.23 -18.67 -16.21
C ASN A 105 -28.44 -18.49 -14.91
N LEU A 106 -27.65 -17.41 -14.82
CA LEU A 106 -26.92 -17.08 -13.60
C LEU A 106 -27.86 -16.73 -12.45
N LYS A 107 -28.94 -15.98 -12.71
CA LYS A 107 -29.96 -15.67 -11.71
C LYS A 107 -30.62 -16.95 -11.17
N THR A 108 -30.92 -17.91 -12.04
CA THR A 108 -31.43 -19.23 -11.64
C THR A 108 -30.42 -20.01 -10.81
N ALA A 109 -29.14 -20.00 -11.19
CA ALA A 109 -28.09 -20.65 -10.42
C ALA A 109 -27.91 -20.03 -9.03
N LEU A 110 -28.02 -18.69 -8.92
CA LEU A 110 -27.97 -17.94 -7.65
C LEU A 110 -29.16 -18.19 -6.73
N ALA A 111 -30.30 -18.65 -7.27
CA ALA A 111 -31.43 -19.11 -6.46
C ALA A 111 -31.16 -20.48 -5.81
N GLY A 112 -30.24 -21.26 -6.38
CA GLY A 112 -29.74 -22.50 -5.78
C GLY A 112 -28.61 -22.25 -4.77
N THR A 113 -28.30 -23.27 -3.96
CA THR A 113 -27.16 -23.25 -3.02
C THR A 113 -25.89 -23.89 -3.60
N ASP A 114 -25.90 -24.31 -4.87
CA ASP A 114 -24.77 -24.97 -5.51
C ASP A 114 -23.75 -23.95 -6.06
N ARG A 115 -22.64 -23.80 -5.35
CA ARG A 115 -21.51 -22.95 -5.77
C ARG A 115 -20.94 -23.32 -7.13
N LYS A 116 -20.88 -24.60 -7.49
CA LYS A 116 -20.28 -25.02 -8.77
C LYS A 116 -21.17 -24.60 -9.93
N ALA A 117 -22.49 -24.70 -9.75
CA ALA A 117 -23.45 -24.18 -10.73
C ALA A 117 -23.33 -22.66 -10.87
N ILE A 118 -23.26 -21.93 -9.75
CA ILE A 118 -23.05 -20.47 -9.76
C ILE A 118 -21.73 -20.12 -10.45
N GLU A 119 -20.63 -20.80 -10.12
CA GLU A 119 -19.32 -20.57 -10.76
C GLU A 119 -19.37 -20.82 -12.27
N ALA A 120 -20.01 -21.91 -12.70
CA ALA A 120 -20.08 -22.28 -14.10
C ALA A 120 -20.88 -21.24 -14.92
N GLU A 121 -22.08 -20.87 -14.46
CA GLU A 121 -22.89 -19.86 -15.15
C GLU A 121 -22.26 -18.46 -15.09
N ALA A 122 -21.68 -18.09 -13.94
CA ALA A 122 -20.97 -16.82 -13.80
C ALA A 122 -19.74 -16.76 -14.70
N GLY A 123 -19.05 -17.90 -14.90
CA GLY A 123 -17.95 -18.04 -15.84
C GLY A 123 -18.35 -17.83 -17.29
N LYS A 124 -19.52 -18.32 -17.71
CA LYS A 124 -20.06 -18.06 -19.05
C LYS A 124 -20.38 -16.58 -19.25
N LEU A 125 -20.99 -15.93 -18.25
CA LEU A 125 -21.24 -14.50 -18.30
C LEU A 125 -19.93 -13.69 -18.30
N ALA A 126 -18.93 -14.10 -17.51
CA ALA A 126 -17.60 -13.48 -17.45
C ALA A 126 -16.84 -13.57 -18.79
N ALA A 127 -17.11 -14.59 -19.60
CA ALA A 127 -16.49 -14.78 -20.91
C ALA A 127 -16.87 -13.68 -21.93
N LEU A 128 -17.92 -12.89 -21.66
CA LEU A 128 -18.24 -11.68 -22.42
C LEU A 128 -17.18 -10.58 -22.28
N GLY A 129 -16.22 -10.75 -21.36
CA GLY A 129 -15.09 -9.88 -21.14
C GLY A 129 -15.36 -8.86 -20.04
N SER A 130 -14.35 -8.63 -19.20
CA SER A 130 -14.44 -7.74 -18.03
C SER A 130 -14.58 -6.24 -18.37
N ARG A 131 -14.64 -5.89 -19.65
CA ARG A 131 -14.92 -4.53 -20.13
C ARG A 131 -16.42 -4.27 -20.33
N THR A 132 -17.26 -5.29 -20.20
CA THR A 132 -18.72 -5.18 -20.26
C THR A 132 -19.29 -5.28 -18.85
N VAL A 133 -20.41 -4.61 -18.57
CA VAL A 133 -21.08 -4.69 -17.25
C VAL A 133 -21.44 -6.14 -16.92
N ALA A 134 -22.00 -6.87 -17.90
CA ALA A 134 -22.34 -8.28 -17.77
C ALA A 134 -21.10 -9.15 -17.45
N GLY A 135 -20.02 -8.99 -18.20
CA GLY A 135 -18.79 -9.77 -17.99
C GLY A 135 -18.04 -9.41 -16.71
N ALA A 136 -18.07 -8.14 -16.29
CA ALA A 136 -17.53 -7.71 -15.00
C ALA A 136 -18.34 -8.32 -13.84
N LEU A 137 -19.68 -8.26 -13.92
CA LEU A 137 -20.58 -8.86 -12.94
C LEU A 137 -20.40 -10.37 -12.85
N GLY A 138 -20.35 -11.06 -14.00
CA GLY A 138 -20.06 -12.50 -14.05
C GLY A 138 -18.70 -12.84 -13.45
N LYS A 139 -17.66 -12.02 -13.72
CA LYS A 139 -16.32 -12.23 -13.15
C LYS A 139 -16.32 -12.06 -11.62
N ASP A 140 -17.05 -11.08 -11.09
CA ASP A 140 -17.14 -10.84 -9.66
C ASP A 140 -17.88 -11.97 -8.94
N ILE A 141 -19.07 -12.35 -9.43
CA ILE A 141 -19.87 -13.46 -8.88
C ILE A 141 -19.08 -14.77 -8.94
N ARG A 142 -18.43 -15.07 -10.08
CA ARG A 142 -17.55 -16.22 -10.22
C ARG A 142 -16.41 -16.17 -9.20
N GLY A 143 -15.82 -14.99 -9.00
CA GLY A 143 -14.74 -14.78 -8.03
C GLY A 143 -15.16 -15.12 -6.60
N HIS A 144 -16.42 -14.87 -6.23
CA HIS A 144 -16.96 -15.25 -4.94
C HIS A 144 -17.32 -16.74 -4.85
N ALA A 145 -17.95 -17.29 -5.88
CA ALA A 145 -18.39 -18.69 -5.94
C ALA A 145 -17.20 -19.67 -5.97
N ALA A 146 -16.17 -19.37 -6.77
CA ALA A 146 -14.97 -20.20 -6.95
C ALA A 146 -13.97 -20.15 -5.78
N ALA A 147 -14.30 -19.40 -4.72
CA ALA A 147 -13.36 -19.05 -3.66
C ALA A 147 -13.82 -19.57 -2.29
N THR A 148 -13.71 -20.88 -2.06
CA THR A 148 -13.77 -21.41 -0.68
C THR A 148 -12.38 -21.33 -0.05
N ALA A 149 -12.31 -21.10 1.27
CA ALA A 149 -11.03 -21.02 1.98
C ALA A 149 -10.22 -22.33 1.82
N GLU A 150 -10.90 -23.47 1.90
CA GLU A 150 -10.29 -24.80 1.74
C GLU A 150 -9.66 -25.01 0.37
N THR A 151 -10.37 -24.67 -0.72
CA THR A 151 -9.90 -24.94 -2.09
C THR A 151 -8.91 -23.89 -2.60
N ARG A 152 -9.04 -22.62 -2.16
CA ARG A 152 -8.19 -21.53 -2.65
C ARG A 152 -7.00 -21.23 -1.76
N ILE A 153 -7.19 -21.25 -0.44
CA ILE A 153 -6.15 -20.79 0.49
C ILE A 153 -5.36 -21.96 1.06
N PHE A 154 -6.07 -22.97 1.57
CA PHE A 154 -5.46 -24.15 2.20
C PHE A 154 -5.19 -25.30 1.23
N SER A 155 -5.39 -25.09 -0.08
CA SER A 155 -4.97 -26.07 -1.07
C SER A 155 -3.46 -26.24 -1.07
N ALA A 156 -3.00 -27.48 -1.27
CA ALA A 156 -1.57 -27.81 -1.28
C ALA A 156 -0.77 -26.93 -2.27
N GLY A 157 -1.38 -26.58 -3.41
CA GLY A 157 -0.78 -25.71 -4.41
C GLY A 157 -0.65 -24.24 -3.98
N ASN A 158 -1.54 -23.71 -3.13
CA ASN A 158 -1.42 -22.35 -2.62
C ASN A 158 -0.51 -22.29 -1.39
N LEU A 159 -0.63 -23.28 -0.50
CA LEU A 159 0.20 -23.36 0.69
C LEU A 159 1.69 -23.57 0.35
N SER A 160 1.98 -24.35 -0.70
CA SER A 160 3.35 -24.50 -1.21
C SER A 160 3.91 -23.17 -1.73
N LYS A 161 3.11 -22.37 -2.47
CA LYS A 161 3.52 -21.02 -2.90
C LYS A 161 3.83 -20.11 -1.72
N VAL A 162 2.94 -20.07 -0.73
CA VAL A 162 3.16 -19.29 0.50
C VAL A 162 4.41 -19.75 1.23
N LEU A 163 4.66 -21.05 1.29
CA LEU A 163 5.88 -21.62 1.89
C LEU A 163 7.13 -21.22 1.11
N TYR A 164 7.15 -21.34 -0.22
CA TYR A 164 8.28 -20.92 -1.04
C TYR A 164 8.57 -19.42 -0.91
N ILE A 165 7.51 -18.60 -0.87
CA ILE A 165 7.63 -17.18 -0.57
C ILE A 165 8.24 -17.00 0.81
N GLY A 166 7.70 -17.65 1.85
CA GLY A 166 8.22 -17.57 3.22
C GLY A 166 9.69 -17.97 3.35
N ILE A 167 10.12 -19.03 2.67
CA ILE A 167 11.52 -19.47 2.61
C ILE A 167 12.37 -18.42 1.89
N GLY A 168 11.94 -17.91 0.74
CA GLY A 168 12.64 -16.84 0.02
C GLY A 168 12.81 -15.58 0.88
N PHE A 169 11.76 -15.21 1.62
CA PHE A 169 11.78 -14.11 2.59
C PHE A 169 12.77 -14.37 3.72
N LEU A 170 12.76 -15.56 4.32
CA LEU A 170 13.70 -15.96 5.37
C LEU A 170 15.14 -15.82 4.89
N ILE A 171 15.45 -16.29 3.67
CA ILE A 171 16.79 -16.22 3.09
C ILE A 171 17.22 -14.77 2.88
N VAL A 172 16.39 -13.96 2.19
CA VAL A 172 16.73 -12.57 1.87
C VAL A 172 16.84 -11.73 3.14
N ALA A 173 15.92 -11.89 4.08
CA ALA A 173 15.93 -11.15 5.33
C ALA A 173 17.10 -11.55 6.23
N ALA A 174 17.41 -12.85 6.35
CA ALA A 174 18.56 -13.33 7.11
C ALA A 174 19.88 -12.82 6.51
N ALA A 175 20.01 -12.82 5.18
CA ALA A 175 21.15 -12.23 4.49
C ALA A 175 21.30 -10.74 4.82
N GLY A 176 20.21 -9.98 4.85
CA GLY A 176 20.25 -8.57 5.26
C GLY A 176 20.68 -8.35 6.70
N ILE A 177 20.16 -9.14 7.64
CA ILE A 177 20.56 -9.08 9.05
C ILE A 177 22.03 -9.44 9.22
N ALA A 178 22.53 -10.42 8.47
CA ALA A 178 23.95 -10.78 8.44
C ALA A 178 24.82 -9.63 7.89
N LEU A 179 24.41 -9.01 6.78
CA LEU A 179 25.11 -7.86 6.18
C LEU A 179 25.15 -6.64 7.11
N LEU A 180 24.12 -6.46 7.94
CA LEU A 180 24.06 -5.43 8.98
C LEU A 180 24.88 -5.77 10.23
N GLY A 181 25.51 -6.95 10.30
CA GLY A 181 26.30 -7.39 11.45
C GLY A 181 25.44 -7.69 12.71
N ARG A 182 24.14 -7.91 12.53
CA ARG A 182 23.19 -8.21 13.62
C ARG A 182 23.08 -9.74 13.80
N PRO A 183 22.72 -10.23 15.01
CA PRO A 183 22.63 -11.66 15.26
C PRO A 183 21.49 -12.32 14.48
N VAL A 184 21.82 -13.22 13.56
CA VAL A 184 20.88 -13.86 12.63
C VAL A 184 20.03 -14.95 13.31
N ALA A 185 20.61 -15.75 14.20
CA ALA A 185 19.90 -16.83 14.89
C ALA A 185 18.62 -16.37 15.63
N PRO A 186 18.65 -15.33 16.50
CA PRO A 186 17.43 -14.88 17.17
C PRO A 186 16.44 -14.22 16.20
N PHE A 187 16.91 -13.62 15.10
CA PHE A 187 16.04 -13.11 14.05
C PHE A 187 15.25 -14.23 13.36
N LEU A 188 15.93 -15.34 13.01
CA LEU A 188 15.33 -16.50 12.36
C LEU A 188 14.30 -17.22 13.24
N ILE A 189 14.41 -17.13 14.56
CA ILE A 189 13.41 -17.69 15.49
C ILE A 189 12.13 -16.84 15.50
N GLY A 190 12.26 -15.51 15.48
CA GLY A 190 11.12 -14.60 15.52
C GLY A 190 10.40 -14.42 14.17
N LEU A 191 11.14 -14.48 13.05
CA LEU A 191 10.60 -14.16 11.73
C LEU A 191 9.42 -15.05 11.29
N PRO A 192 9.41 -16.38 11.53
CA PRO A 192 8.26 -17.23 11.22
C PRO A 192 6.96 -16.77 11.88
N VAL A 193 7.03 -16.18 13.08
CA VAL A 193 5.86 -15.67 13.79
C VAL A 193 5.35 -14.38 13.16
N VAL A 194 6.25 -13.44 12.83
CA VAL A 194 5.88 -12.22 12.09
C VAL A 194 5.27 -12.59 10.72
N PHE A 195 5.83 -13.59 10.04
CA PHE A 195 5.31 -14.09 8.77
C PHE A 195 3.94 -14.74 8.92
N ALA A 196 3.72 -15.55 9.96
CA ALA A 196 2.42 -16.15 10.25
C ALA A 196 1.35 -15.10 10.55
N LEU A 197 1.70 -14.03 11.27
CA LEU A 197 0.80 -12.90 11.51
C LEU A 197 0.48 -12.14 10.21
N ALA A 198 1.47 -11.94 9.34
CA ALA A 198 1.26 -11.32 8.03
C ALA A 198 0.37 -12.21 7.13
N PHE A 199 0.58 -13.53 7.15
CA PHE A 199 -0.29 -14.49 6.47
C PHE A 199 -1.72 -14.40 7.01
N LEU A 200 -1.90 -14.38 8.33
CA LEU A 200 -3.21 -14.25 8.97
C LEU A 200 -3.89 -12.94 8.61
N ALA A 201 -3.16 -11.82 8.58
CA ALA A 201 -3.68 -10.52 8.16
C ALA A 201 -4.22 -10.55 6.73
N ARG A 202 -3.46 -11.16 5.81
CA ARG A 202 -3.87 -11.31 4.40
C ARG A 202 -5.03 -12.30 4.24
N LEU A 203 -5.05 -13.37 5.03
CA LEU A 203 -6.15 -14.33 5.10
C LEU A 203 -7.45 -13.62 5.52
N LEU A 204 -7.40 -12.80 6.57
CA LEU A 204 -8.56 -12.02 7.02
C LEU A 204 -8.99 -11.04 5.94
N ALA A 205 -8.08 -10.22 5.40
CA ALA A 205 -8.40 -9.23 4.37
C ALA A 205 -8.98 -9.82 3.09
N GLY A 206 -8.61 -11.05 2.74
CA GLY A 206 -9.11 -11.74 1.56
C GLY A 206 -10.55 -12.27 1.69
N ASN A 207 -11.17 -12.18 2.88
CA ASN A 207 -12.56 -12.55 3.04
C ASN A 207 -13.48 -11.60 2.24
N GLY A 208 -14.47 -12.15 1.53
CA GLY A 208 -15.36 -11.40 0.65
C GLY A 208 -16.08 -10.22 1.31
N LEU A 209 -16.41 -10.32 2.61
CA LEU A 209 -17.02 -9.19 3.34
C LEU A 209 -16.05 -8.02 3.47
N PHE A 210 -14.79 -8.27 3.83
CA PHE A 210 -13.77 -7.23 3.98
C PHE A 210 -13.31 -6.66 2.64
N VAL A 211 -13.21 -7.51 1.61
CA VAL A 211 -12.95 -7.07 0.23
C VAL A 211 -14.04 -6.11 -0.25
N ASN A 212 -15.32 -6.43 0.00
CA ASN A 212 -16.44 -5.57 -0.39
C ASN A 212 -16.47 -4.23 0.36
N TRP A 213 -15.95 -4.21 1.58
CA TRP A 213 -15.83 -3.00 2.41
C TRP A 213 -14.53 -2.21 2.16
N GLY A 214 -13.66 -2.69 1.26
CA GLY A 214 -12.38 -2.05 0.97
C GLY A 214 -11.37 -2.13 2.12
N ILE A 215 -11.56 -3.06 3.06
CA ILE A 215 -10.70 -3.24 4.23
C ILE A 215 -9.45 -4.02 3.79
N ASP A 216 -8.32 -3.32 3.78
CA ASP A 216 -7.04 -3.84 3.29
C ASP A 216 -6.28 -4.66 4.36
N TYR A 217 -5.37 -5.54 3.93
CA TYR A 217 -4.52 -6.36 4.81
C TYR A 217 -3.68 -5.52 5.76
N VAL A 218 -3.39 -4.28 5.39
CA VAL A 218 -2.67 -3.32 6.23
C VAL A 218 -3.37 -3.12 7.59
N ILE A 219 -4.71 -3.04 7.61
CA ILE A 219 -5.49 -2.86 8.85
C ILE A 219 -5.32 -4.08 9.73
N PHE A 220 -5.51 -5.27 9.16
CA PHE A 220 -5.40 -6.52 9.91
C PHE A 220 -3.98 -6.75 10.41
N ALA A 221 -2.96 -6.44 9.59
CA ALA A 221 -1.56 -6.57 9.98
C ALA A 221 -1.25 -5.68 11.19
N LEU A 222 -1.68 -4.43 11.13
CA LEU A 222 -1.52 -3.49 12.22
C LEU A 222 -2.31 -3.90 13.46
N PHE A 223 -3.59 -4.25 13.29
CA PHE A 223 -4.49 -4.66 14.37
C PHE A 223 -3.97 -5.89 15.12
N LEU A 224 -3.53 -6.93 14.40
CA LEU A 224 -2.96 -8.14 15.02
C LEU A 224 -1.69 -7.82 15.80
N GLY A 225 -0.81 -6.98 15.25
CA GLY A 225 0.39 -6.52 15.97
C GLY A 225 0.06 -5.72 17.22
N LEU A 226 -0.88 -4.78 17.13
CA LEU A 226 -1.38 -3.97 18.24
C LEU A 226 -2.01 -4.84 19.33
N LEU A 227 -2.86 -5.79 18.93
CA LEU A 227 -3.53 -6.72 19.83
C LEU A 227 -2.48 -7.45 20.67
N ILE A 228 -1.44 -8.00 20.05
CA ILE A 228 -0.36 -8.70 20.76
C ILE A 228 0.42 -7.74 21.67
N SER A 229 0.82 -6.58 21.16
CA SER A 229 1.65 -5.62 21.90
C SER A 229 0.95 -5.06 23.15
N ASN A 230 -0.38 -4.89 23.09
CA ASN A 230 -1.16 -4.26 24.15
C ASN A 230 -1.86 -5.26 25.09
N THR A 231 -1.88 -6.56 24.76
CA THR A 231 -2.45 -7.61 25.65
C THR A 231 -1.37 -8.38 26.40
N ILE A 232 -0.50 -9.07 25.66
CA ILE A 232 0.55 -9.93 26.22
C ILE A 232 1.93 -9.27 26.21
N GLY A 233 2.10 -8.20 25.42
CA GLY A 233 3.38 -7.55 25.18
C GLY A 233 4.27 -8.36 24.23
N VAL A 234 5.18 -7.69 23.54
CA VAL A 234 6.10 -8.35 22.58
C VAL A 234 7.19 -9.11 23.34
N PRO A 235 7.26 -10.46 23.25
CA PRO A 235 8.28 -11.25 23.94
C PRO A 235 9.70 -10.86 23.48
N LYS A 236 10.68 -10.95 24.39
CA LYS A 236 12.08 -10.56 24.10
C LYS A 236 12.69 -11.32 22.91
N TRP A 237 12.32 -12.58 22.70
CA TRP A 237 12.80 -13.41 21.59
C TRP A 237 12.20 -13.01 20.23
N LEU A 238 11.04 -12.34 20.21
CA LEU A 238 10.38 -11.88 18.99
C LEU A 238 10.94 -10.53 18.52
N LYS A 239 11.38 -9.66 19.46
CA LYS A 239 11.91 -8.32 19.17
C LYS A 239 12.98 -8.26 18.07
N PRO A 240 13.95 -9.19 18.00
CA PRO A 240 14.94 -9.19 16.92
C PRO A 240 14.33 -9.26 15.53
N ALA A 241 13.19 -9.93 15.36
CA ALA A 241 12.47 -10.07 14.08
C ALA A 241 11.56 -8.88 13.74
N VAL A 242 11.31 -7.98 14.70
CA VAL A 242 10.48 -6.78 14.52
C VAL A 242 11.31 -5.68 13.84
N GLN A 243 11.56 -5.86 12.54
CA GLN A 243 12.46 -5.03 11.72
C GLN A 243 11.67 -4.18 10.72
N THR A 244 10.77 -3.33 11.23
CA THR A 244 9.86 -2.50 10.44
C THR A 244 10.57 -1.74 9.31
N GLU A 245 11.64 -1.01 9.63
CA GLU A 245 12.28 -0.09 8.70
C GLU A 245 13.01 -0.84 7.58
N PHE A 246 13.68 -1.94 7.91
CA PHE A 246 14.28 -2.87 6.96
C PHE A 246 13.25 -3.43 5.97
N PHE A 247 12.08 -3.88 6.46
CA PHE A 247 11.02 -4.42 5.61
C PHE A 247 10.38 -3.36 4.70
N ILE A 248 10.10 -2.17 5.23
CA ILE A 248 9.57 -1.04 4.46
C ILE A 248 10.52 -0.68 3.33
N LYS A 249 11.81 -0.51 3.62
CA LYS A 249 12.79 -0.04 2.63
C LYS A 249 12.95 -1.01 1.47
N ILE A 250 13.01 -2.32 1.73
CA ILE A 250 13.08 -3.34 0.67
C ILE A 250 11.79 -3.32 -0.15
N GLY A 251 10.63 -3.33 0.52
CA GLY A 251 9.33 -3.24 -0.15
C GLY A 251 9.21 -2.00 -1.04
N LEU A 252 9.75 -0.86 -0.60
CA LEU A 252 9.74 0.39 -1.34
C LEU A 252 10.63 0.32 -2.59
N VAL A 253 11.83 -0.27 -2.52
CA VAL A 253 12.65 -0.47 -3.73
C VAL A 253 11.92 -1.34 -4.76
N ILE A 254 11.27 -2.42 -4.32
CA ILE A 254 10.47 -3.30 -5.18
C ILE A 254 9.22 -2.58 -5.72
N LEU A 255 8.60 -1.69 -4.93
CA LEU A 255 7.50 -0.83 -5.38
C LEU A 255 7.89 0.01 -6.59
N GLY A 256 9.15 0.46 -6.68
CA GLY A 256 9.67 1.20 -7.84
C GLY A 256 9.47 0.45 -9.16
N ALA A 257 9.65 -0.88 -9.17
CA ALA A 257 9.42 -1.71 -10.36
C ALA A 257 7.95 -1.78 -10.81
N SER A 258 7.00 -1.39 -9.94
CA SER A 258 5.57 -1.34 -10.25
C SER A 258 5.10 0.03 -10.72
N LEU A 259 5.93 1.07 -10.60
CA LEU A 259 5.61 2.43 -11.04
C LEU A 259 6.27 2.70 -12.40
N LEU A 260 5.52 2.42 -13.45
CA LEU A 260 5.97 2.61 -14.82
C LEU A 260 5.64 4.02 -15.30
N PHE A 261 6.65 4.79 -15.71
CA PHE A 261 6.49 6.14 -16.26
C PHE A 261 5.61 6.15 -17.53
N LEU A 262 5.71 5.09 -18.35
CA LEU A 262 4.88 4.93 -19.54
C LEU A 262 3.39 4.75 -19.22
N GLU A 263 3.06 4.16 -18.08
CA GLU A 263 1.66 4.05 -17.64
C GLU A 263 1.11 5.39 -17.17
N VAL A 264 1.96 6.23 -16.59
CA VAL A 264 1.62 7.62 -16.26
C VAL A 264 1.24 8.37 -17.52
N LEU A 265 2.07 8.28 -18.57
CA LEU A 265 1.81 8.87 -19.88
C LEU A 265 0.54 8.32 -20.53
N GLN A 266 0.29 7.01 -20.41
CA GLN A 266 -0.92 6.36 -20.92
C GLN A 266 -2.18 6.67 -20.10
N ALA A 267 -2.05 7.10 -18.83
CA ALA A 267 -3.18 7.52 -18.00
C ALA A 267 -3.88 8.79 -18.52
N GLY A 268 -3.37 9.41 -19.59
CA GLY A 268 -3.99 10.53 -20.26
C GLY A 268 -3.62 11.86 -19.61
N ALA A 269 -3.42 12.88 -20.45
CA ALA A 269 -2.99 14.21 -20.01
C ALA A 269 -3.92 14.81 -18.95
N LEU A 270 -5.23 14.56 -19.06
CA LEU A 270 -6.24 15.06 -18.13
C LEU A 270 -6.10 14.46 -16.72
N GLY A 271 -5.82 13.15 -16.62
CA GLY A 271 -5.63 12.46 -15.34
C GLY A 271 -4.38 12.94 -14.61
N ILE A 272 -3.27 13.11 -15.35
CA ILE A 272 -2.02 13.68 -14.79
C ILE A 272 -2.24 15.12 -14.35
N LEU A 273 -2.89 15.95 -15.18
CA LEU A 273 -3.15 17.35 -14.86
C LEU A 273 -3.96 17.47 -13.56
N GLN A 274 -5.05 16.72 -13.44
CA GLN A 274 -5.83 16.68 -12.20
C GLN A 274 -4.97 16.20 -11.03
N ALA A 275 -4.22 15.10 -11.20
CA ALA A 275 -3.39 14.53 -10.15
C ALA A 275 -2.38 15.55 -9.60
N VAL A 276 -1.65 16.26 -10.47
CA VAL A 276 -0.67 17.27 -10.05
C VAL A 276 -1.32 18.41 -9.28
N LEU A 277 -2.46 18.93 -9.78
CA LEU A 277 -3.18 20.03 -9.14
C LEU A 277 -3.77 19.63 -7.78
N VAL A 278 -4.37 18.44 -7.69
CA VAL A 278 -4.91 17.90 -6.43
C VAL A 278 -3.78 17.68 -5.44
N VAL A 279 -2.73 16.96 -5.83
CA VAL A 279 -1.59 16.64 -4.95
C VAL A 279 -0.99 17.92 -4.39
N PHE A 280 -0.71 18.92 -5.23
CA PHE A 280 -0.07 20.15 -4.79
C PHE A 280 -0.94 20.94 -3.79
N VAL A 281 -2.20 21.19 -4.12
CA VAL A 281 -3.10 22.01 -3.30
C VAL A 281 -3.45 21.30 -2.00
N VAL A 282 -3.81 20.01 -2.06
CA VAL A 282 -4.21 19.24 -0.88
C VAL A 282 -3.02 19.03 0.06
N TRP A 283 -1.83 18.77 -0.48
CA TRP A 283 -0.62 18.65 0.33
C TRP A 283 -0.32 19.95 1.07
N TYR A 284 -0.35 21.09 0.37
CA TYR A 284 -0.10 22.39 0.98
C TYR A 284 -1.17 22.74 2.02
N ALA A 285 -2.45 22.52 1.72
CA ALA A 285 -3.56 22.78 2.63
C ALA A 285 -3.46 21.92 3.90
N CYS A 286 -3.16 20.63 3.77
CA CYS A 286 -2.95 19.75 4.92
C CYS A 286 -1.75 20.19 5.75
N PHE A 287 -0.62 20.49 5.09
CA PHE A 287 0.59 20.91 5.79
C PHE A 287 0.36 22.22 6.54
N TRP A 288 -0.34 23.17 5.92
CA TRP A 288 -0.75 24.42 6.54
C TRP A 288 -1.68 24.19 7.75
N LEU A 289 -2.70 23.33 7.62
CA LEU A 289 -3.59 22.98 8.74
C LEU A 289 -2.83 22.34 9.90
N CYS A 290 -1.90 21.43 9.61
CA CYS A 290 -1.04 20.82 10.63
C CYS A 290 -0.22 21.88 11.36
N ARG A 291 0.36 22.85 10.63
CA ARG A 291 1.13 23.95 11.23
C ARG A 291 0.26 24.86 12.12
N GLN A 292 -0.98 25.16 11.71
CA GLN A 292 -1.92 25.94 12.52
C GLN A 292 -2.30 25.20 13.80
N LEU A 293 -2.54 23.90 13.70
CA LEU A 293 -2.86 23.03 14.83
C LEU A 293 -1.64 22.65 15.67
N ARG A 294 -0.44 23.14 15.31
CA ARG A 294 0.83 22.85 16.00
C ARG A 294 1.13 21.36 16.08
N VAL A 295 0.79 20.63 15.02
CA VAL A 295 1.21 19.25 14.77
C VAL A 295 2.68 19.25 14.40
N ASP A 296 3.45 18.30 14.90
CA ASP A 296 4.88 18.21 14.59
C ASP A 296 5.15 18.05 13.09
N ASP A 297 6.29 18.56 12.63
CA ASP A 297 6.59 18.68 11.22
C ASP A 297 6.72 17.34 10.48
N GLU A 298 7.09 16.29 11.20
CA GLU A 298 7.26 14.95 10.66
C GLU A 298 5.89 14.31 10.42
N PHE A 299 5.00 14.45 11.41
CA PHE A 299 3.61 14.02 11.32
C PHE A 299 2.85 14.82 10.25
N ALA A 300 3.08 16.13 10.19
CA ALA A 300 2.52 17.01 9.16
C ALA A 300 2.94 16.57 7.76
N ALA A 301 4.22 16.25 7.55
CA ALA A 301 4.71 15.76 6.26
C ALA A 301 4.09 14.40 5.88
N MET A 302 3.97 13.46 6.82
CA MET A 302 3.32 12.17 6.58
C MET A 302 1.82 12.32 6.27
N LEU A 303 1.08 13.09 7.07
CA LEU A 303 -0.35 13.33 6.89
C LEU A 303 -0.64 13.99 5.55
N SER A 304 0.12 15.05 5.23
CA SER A 304 -0.05 15.80 3.98
C SER A 304 0.21 14.93 2.77
N THR A 305 1.25 14.10 2.82
CA THR A 305 1.60 13.19 1.72
C THR A 305 0.60 12.04 1.61
N ALA A 306 0.05 11.56 2.73
CA ALA A 306 -0.97 10.55 2.75
C ALA A 306 -2.27 11.03 2.07
N VAL A 307 -2.84 12.12 2.60
CA VAL A 307 -4.15 12.64 2.18
C VAL A 307 -4.17 13.18 0.74
N SER A 308 -3.02 13.63 0.23
CA SER A 308 -2.95 14.24 -1.11
C SER A 308 -2.69 13.23 -2.24
N ILE A 309 -2.22 12.02 -1.95
CA ILE A 309 -1.81 11.04 -2.97
C ILE A 309 -2.62 9.75 -2.86
N CYS A 310 -2.13 8.75 -2.12
CA CYS A 310 -2.70 7.40 -2.08
C CYS A 310 -2.77 6.84 -0.66
N GLY A 311 -2.92 7.74 0.31
CA GLY A 311 -3.04 7.40 1.70
C GLY A 311 -1.83 6.64 2.22
N VAL A 312 -2.01 5.34 2.42
CA VAL A 312 -1.07 4.46 3.10
C VAL A 312 0.28 4.37 2.39
N SER A 313 0.31 4.08 1.08
CA SER A 313 1.60 3.89 0.38
C SER A 313 2.40 5.20 0.31
N ALA A 314 1.71 6.33 0.21
CA ALA A 314 2.31 7.65 0.24
C ALA A 314 2.81 8.01 1.65
N ALA A 315 2.08 7.66 2.71
CA ALA A 315 2.54 7.80 4.09
C ALA A 315 3.81 7.00 4.36
N ILE A 316 3.88 5.74 3.87
CA ILE A 316 5.07 4.89 3.97
C ILE A 316 6.25 5.54 3.25
N ALA A 317 6.03 6.00 2.01
CA ALA A 317 7.08 6.63 1.21
C ALA A 317 7.58 7.93 1.88
N ALA A 318 6.68 8.74 2.43
CA ALA A 318 7.02 9.94 3.17
C ALA A 318 7.81 9.61 4.45
N CYS A 319 7.32 8.66 5.25
CA CYS A 319 7.98 8.20 6.48
C CYS A 319 9.40 7.68 6.19
N GLY A 320 9.58 6.90 5.14
CA GLY A 320 10.89 6.48 4.70
C GLY A 320 11.77 7.66 4.26
N ALA A 321 11.22 8.57 3.45
CA ALA A 321 11.94 9.71 2.90
C ALA A 321 12.47 10.66 4.00
N ILE A 322 11.72 10.83 5.08
CA ILE A 322 12.07 11.71 6.20
C ILE A 322 12.66 10.97 7.41
N ARG A 323 12.81 9.64 7.33
CA ARG A 323 13.22 8.76 8.44
C ARG A 323 12.37 8.96 9.70
N GLY A 324 11.05 8.97 9.50
CA GLY A 324 10.09 9.27 10.55
C GLY A 324 9.79 8.11 11.52
N ASP A 325 9.14 8.46 12.63
CA ASP A 325 8.61 7.61 13.67
C ASP A 325 7.46 6.74 13.14
N LYS A 326 7.65 5.44 13.33
CA LYS A 326 6.74 4.37 12.93
C LYS A 326 5.40 4.46 13.66
N LYS A 327 5.36 5.00 14.88
CA LYS A 327 4.11 5.20 15.63
C LYS A 327 3.24 6.25 14.95
N LYS A 328 3.85 7.32 14.42
CA LYS A 328 3.14 8.33 13.62
C LYS A 328 2.67 7.72 12.31
N LEU A 329 3.50 6.95 11.61
CA LEU A 329 3.08 6.20 10.41
C LEU A 329 1.90 5.27 10.68
N SER A 330 1.90 4.55 11.80
CA SER A 330 0.79 3.71 12.26
C SER A 330 -0.50 4.51 12.42
N TYR A 331 -0.41 5.68 13.05
CA TYR A 331 -1.55 6.56 13.27
C TYR A 331 -2.09 7.09 11.94
N VAL A 332 -1.23 7.63 11.06
CA VAL A 332 -1.62 8.12 9.73
C VAL A 332 -2.30 7.02 8.93
N THR A 333 -1.71 5.83 8.89
CA THR A 333 -2.24 4.68 8.15
C THR A 333 -3.63 4.27 8.66
N SER A 334 -3.81 4.24 9.98
CA SER A 334 -5.10 3.92 10.60
C SER A 334 -6.16 4.95 10.26
N LEU A 335 -5.80 6.23 10.33
CA LEU A 335 -6.70 7.34 10.07
C LEU A 335 -7.16 7.38 8.60
N VAL A 336 -6.23 7.21 7.66
CA VAL A 336 -6.52 7.08 6.23
C VAL A 336 -7.58 6.00 5.98
N LEU A 337 -7.42 4.83 6.59
CA LEU A 337 -8.28 3.69 6.34
C LEU A 337 -9.65 3.84 7.00
N ILE A 338 -9.70 4.38 8.23
CA ILE A 338 -10.96 4.70 8.92
C ILE A 338 -11.78 5.71 8.11
N VAL A 339 -11.13 6.71 7.51
CA VAL A 339 -11.80 7.74 6.72
C VAL A 339 -12.18 7.24 5.32
N ALA A 340 -11.37 6.37 4.71
CA ALA A 340 -11.63 5.83 3.38
C ALA A 340 -12.91 4.97 3.30
N VAL A 341 -13.23 4.18 4.35
CA VAL A 341 -14.37 3.25 4.34
C VAL A 341 -15.72 3.97 4.19
N PRO A 342 -16.07 4.99 5.01
CA PRO A 342 -17.30 5.76 4.80
C PRO A 342 -17.34 6.45 3.44
N MET A 343 -16.22 7.02 3.00
CA MET A 343 -16.14 7.76 1.73
C MET A 343 -16.42 6.86 0.51
N MET A 344 -15.96 5.61 0.56
CA MET A 344 -16.20 4.62 -0.50
C MET A 344 -17.70 4.36 -0.73
N ILE A 345 -18.54 4.54 0.30
CA ILE A 345 -20.00 4.34 0.22
C ILE A 345 -20.71 5.67 -0.09
N VAL A 346 -20.33 6.72 0.63
CA VAL A 346 -21.01 8.02 0.58
C VAL A 346 -20.79 8.71 -0.78
N MET A 347 -19.57 8.69 -1.33
CA MET A 347 -19.29 9.42 -2.56
C MET A 347 -20.04 8.85 -3.78
N PRO A 348 -20.08 7.52 -4.03
CA PRO A 348 -20.92 6.95 -5.09
C PRO A 348 -22.41 7.24 -4.91
N TRP A 349 -22.89 7.24 -3.66
CA TRP A 349 -24.28 7.58 -3.36
C TRP A 349 -24.60 9.03 -3.75
N ILE A 350 -23.72 9.98 -3.40
CA ILE A 350 -23.85 11.39 -3.81
C ILE A 350 -23.87 11.49 -5.34
N ALA A 351 -22.91 10.87 -6.03
CA ALA A 351 -22.80 10.95 -7.49
C ALA A 351 -24.07 10.44 -8.20
N LYS A 352 -24.66 9.34 -7.70
CA LYS A 352 -25.94 8.81 -8.20
C LYS A 352 -27.12 9.73 -7.88
N ALA A 353 -27.21 10.22 -6.65
CA ALA A 353 -28.31 11.07 -6.21
C ALA A 353 -28.37 12.39 -6.99
N THR A 354 -27.22 12.92 -7.41
CA THR A 354 -27.13 14.16 -8.20
C THR A 354 -27.20 13.94 -9.71
N GLY A 355 -27.28 12.68 -10.18
CA GLY A 355 -27.22 12.37 -11.61
C GLY A 355 -25.91 12.82 -12.28
N MET A 356 -24.79 12.75 -11.55
CA MET A 356 -23.49 13.25 -12.01
C MET A 356 -22.99 12.49 -13.23
N ASN A 357 -22.38 13.19 -14.19
CA ASN A 357 -21.74 12.56 -15.34
C ASN A 357 -20.71 11.51 -14.86
N GLU A 358 -20.70 10.34 -15.51
CA GLU A 358 -19.89 9.19 -15.10
C GLU A 358 -18.38 9.47 -15.12
N LEU A 359 -17.89 10.29 -16.06
CA LEU A 359 -16.47 10.67 -16.14
C LEU A 359 -16.09 11.59 -14.98
N ILE A 360 -16.93 12.59 -14.67
CA ILE A 360 -16.73 13.50 -13.54
C ILE A 360 -16.75 12.71 -12.23
N ALA A 361 -17.75 11.84 -12.06
CA ALA A 361 -17.88 11.01 -10.86
C ALA A 361 -16.67 10.08 -10.70
N GLY A 362 -16.24 9.43 -11.79
CA GLY A 362 -15.03 8.60 -11.81
C GLY A 362 -13.79 9.38 -11.42
N ALA A 363 -13.54 10.53 -12.05
CA ALA A 363 -12.39 11.38 -11.77
C ALA A 363 -12.40 11.93 -10.33
N TRP A 364 -13.59 12.23 -9.79
CA TRP A 364 -13.76 12.66 -8.41
C TRP A 364 -13.42 11.54 -7.41
N LEU A 365 -13.97 10.33 -7.61
CA LEU A 365 -13.64 9.17 -6.79
C LEU A 365 -12.14 8.84 -6.87
N GLY A 366 -11.58 8.81 -8.07
CA GLY A 366 -10.17 8.51 -8.31
C GLY A 366 -9.21 9.52 -7.70
N GLY A 367 -9.58 10.79 -7.65
CA GLY A 367 -8.74 11.83 -7.05
C GLY A 367 -8.83 11.94 -5.53
N THR A 368 -9.88 11.39 -4.91
CA THR A 368 -10.19 11.60 -3.50
C THR A 368 -10.02 10.34 -2.64
N LEU A 369 -10.44 9.17 -3.13
CA LEU A 369 -10.40 7.95 -2.34
C LEU A 369 -8.96 7.46 -2.20
N ASP A 370 -8.52 7.24 -0.98
CA ASP A 370 -7.11 7.03 -0.66
C ASP A 370 -6.55 5.66 -1.06
N THR A 371 -7.38 4.71 -1.50
CA THR A 371 -6.91 3.39 -1.92
C THR A 371 -7.41 3.02 -3.31
N SER A 372 -6.57 2.40 -4.12
CA SER A 372 -6.99 1.95 -5.46
C SER A 372 -8.12 0.93 -5.39
N ALA A 373 -8.17 0.09 -4.36
CA ALA A 373 -9.26 -0.85 -4.15
C ALA A 373 -10.60 -0.15 -3.87
N SER A 374 -10.60 0.89 -3.02
CA SER A 374 -11.82 1.66 -2.74
C SER A 374 -12.29 2.42 -3.98
N VAL A 375 -11.39 2.94 -4.82
CA VAL A 375 -11.75 3.57 -6.11
C VAL A 375 -12.43 2.59 -7.04
N VAL A 376 -11.88 1.38 -7.19
CA VAL A 376 -12.49 0.33 -8.04
C VAL A 376 -13.88 -0.04 -7.50
N ALA A 377 -13.99 -0.30 -6.20
CA ALA A 377 -15.25 -0.68 -5.57
C ALA A 377 -16.30 0.44 -5.70
N ALA A 378 -15.94 1.67 -5.32
CA ALA A 378 -16.81 2.84 -5.39
C ALA A 378 -17.22 3.18 -6.83
N GLY A 379 -16.29 3.11 -7.78
CA GLY A 379 -16.56 3.37 -9.19
C GLY A 379 -17.48 2.32 -9.80
N ALA A 380 -17.28 1.04 -9.47
CA ALA A 380 -18.14 -0.05 -9.92
C ALA A 380 -19.58 0.08 -9.41
N LEU A 381 -19.80 0.73 -8.27
CA LEU A 381 -21.15 1.06 -7.81
C LEU A 381 -21.84 2.05 -8.74
N ILE A 382 -21.13 2.99 -9.39
CA ILE A 382 -21.71 3.99 -10.30
C ILE A 382 -21.89 3.41 -11.71
N SER A 383 -20.79 3.13 -12.40
CA SER A 383 -20.77 2.61 -13.77
C SER A 383 -19.37 2.11 -14.15
N ASP A 384 -19.27 1.36 -15.25
CA ASP A 384 -17.98 0.91 -15.78
C ASP A 384 -17.09 2.07 -16.27
N ALA A 385 -17.68 3.13 -16.85
CA ALA A 385 -16.94 4.31 -17.27
C ALA A 385 -16.38 5.10 -16.07
N ALA A 386 -17.17 5.24 -14.99
CA ALA A 386 -16.73 5.87 -13.76
C ALA A 386 -15.60 5.08 -13.09
N MET A 387 -15.72 3.75 -13.03
CA MET A 387 -14.66 2.88 -12.51
C MET A 387 -13.35 3.04 -13.31
N LYS A 388 -13.41 2.94 -14.64
CA LYS A 388 -12.22 3.09 -15.51
C LYS A 388 -11.57 4.45 -15.35
N THR A 389 -12.36 5.52 -15.38
CA THR A 389 -11.87 6.90 -15.23
C THR A 389 -11.23 7.11 -13.85
N GLY A 390 -11.89 6.63 -12.79
CA GLY A 390 -11.36 6.75 -11.43
C GLY A 390 -10.06 5.98 -11.24
N VAL A 391 -9.98 4.76 -11.78
CA VAL A 391 -8.75 3.96 -11.76
C VAL A 391 -7.60 4.68 -12.47
N ILE A 392 -7.88 5.27 -13.64
CA ILE A 392 -6.90 6.06 -14.40
C ILE A 392 -6.39 7.24 -13.58
N VAL A 393 -7.29 8.09 -13.06
CA VAL A 393 -6.92 9.26 -12.25
C VAL A 393 -6.14 8.83 -11.01
N LYS A 394 -6.54 7.74 -10.34
CA LYS A 394 -5.84 7.24 -9.16
C LYS A 394 -4.45 6.74 -9.51
N PHE A 395 -4.29 6.05 -10.63
CA PHE A 395 -2.96 5.65 -11.09
C PHE A 395 -2.08 6.86 -11.44
N SER A 396 -2.64 7.91 -12.04
CA SER A 396 -1.93 9.17 -12.26
C SER A 396 -1.45 9.79 -10.95
N GLN A 397 -2.25 9.77 -9.88
CA GLN A 397 -1.81 10.21 -8.55
C GLN A 397 -0.72 9.30 -7.97
N ASN A 398 -0.91 7.97 -8.03
CA ASN A 398 0.06 7.00 -7.50
C ASN A 398 1.43 7.13 -8.17
N ALA A 399 1.48 7.52 -9.44
CA ALA A 399 2.71 7.79 -10.16
C ALA A 399 3.57 8.90 -9.53
N LEU A 400 2.92 9.88 -8.89
CA LEU A 400 3.59 11.03 -8.30
C LEU A 400 4.27 10.71 -6.95
N ILE A 401 4.01 9.54 -6.34
CA ILE A 401 4.62 9.11 -5.06
C ILE A 401 6.14 9.23 -5.13
N GLY A 402 6.73 8.79 -6.24
CA GLY A 402 8.18 8.77 -6.38
C GLY A 402 8.81 10.15 -6.40
N ILE A 403 8.20 11.05 -7.17
CA ILE A 403 8.62 12.45 -7.27
C ILE A 403 8.40 13.14 -5.91
N ALA A 404 7.24 12.93 -5.29
CA ALA A 404 6.91 13.50 -3.99
C ALA A 404 7.88 13.03 -2.89
N ALA A 405 8.17 11.73 -2.81
CA ALA A 405 9.11 11.18 -1.85
C ALA A 405 10.53 11.72 -2.04
N PHE A 406 10.96 11.88 -3.30
CA PHE A 406 12.26 12.48 -3.63
C PHE A 406 12.34 13.95 -3.23
N MET A 407 11.33 14.75 -3.58
CA MET A 407 11.24 16.17 -3.18
C MET A 407 11.19 16.32 -1.67
N LEU A 408 10.42 15.47 -0.98
CA LEU A 408 10.30 15.49 0.47
C LEU A 408 11.62 15.11 1.15
N ALA A 409 12.34 14.11 0.64
CA ALA A 409 13.66 13.73 1.13
C ALA A 409 14.66 14.90 1.00
N ILE A 410 14.66 15.61 -0.12
CA ILE A 410 15.50 16.81 -0.33
C ILE A 410 15.10 17.91 0.67
N TRP A 411 13.81 18.24 0.75
CA TRP A 411 13.31 19.27 1.67
C TRP A 411 13.66 18.95 3.12
N TRP A 412 13.49 17.70 3.54
CA TRP A 412 13.81 17.25 4.88
C TRP A 412 15.31 17.30 5.19
N ALA A 413 16.15 16.81 4.26
CA ALA A 413 17.61 16.90 4.40
C ALA A 413 18.10 18.36 4.53
N MET A 414 17.38 19.31 3.94
CA MET A 414 17.69 20.75 4.06
C MET A 414 17.13 21.43 5.31
N LYS A 415 16.22 20.81 6.07
CA LYS A 415 15.44 21.47 7.13
C LYS A 415 16.12 21.52 8.51
N ASP A 416 16.85 20.47 8.91
CA ASP A 416 17.49 20.32 10.23
C ASP A 416 18.74 21.21 10.43
N ARG A 417 18.59 22.53 10.23
CA ARG A 417 19.69 23.50 10.26
C ARG A 417 19.84 24.15 11.62
N LYS A 418 21.07 24.19 12.14
CA LYS A 418 21.54 25.37 12.89
C LYS A 418 21.73 26.49 11.88
N LYS A 419 21.12 27.66 12.12
CA LYS A 419 21.18 28.83 11.22
C LYS A 419 22.65 29.17 10.88
N GLY A 420 23.04 29.13 9.61
CA GLY A 420 24.29 29.76 9.13
C GLY A 420 25.08 29.03 8.04
N GLU A 421 25.05 27.70 7.97
CA GLU A 421 25.90 26.96 7.02
C GLU A 421 25.10 26.36 5.86
N ARG A 422 25.52 26.67 4.62
CA ARG A 422 25.07 25.91 3.43
C ARG A 422 25.79 24.56 3.47
N PRO A 423 25.06 23.42 3.59
CA PRO A 423 25.72 22.13 3.64
C PRO A 423 26.41 21.85 2.30
N SER A 424 27.62 21.27 2.36
CA SER A 424 28.24 20.71 1.17
C SER A 424 27.36 19.59 0.62
N ALA A 425 27.45 19.34 -0.69
CA ALA A 425 26.73 18.24 -1.34
C ALA A 425 26.96 16.87 -0.64
N GLY A 426 28.11 16.69 0.02
CA GLY A 426 28.43 15.48 0.80
C GLY A 426 27.52 15.27 2.02
N VAL A 427 27.18 16.31 2.78
CA VAL A 427 26.30 16.19 3.95
C VAL A 427 24.86 15.87 3.53
N ILE A 428 24.41 16.46 2.41
CA ILE A 428 23.11 16.13 1.82
C ILE A 428 23.10 14.66 1.39
N TRP A 429 24.17 14.20 0.73
CA TRP A 429 24.30 12.80 0.32
C TRP A 429 24.30 11.82 1.50
N GLU A 430 24.97 12.14 2.62
CA GLU A 430 24.99 11.32 3.83
C GLU A 430 23.62 11.21 4.51
N ARG A 431 22.83 12.28 4.49
CA ARG A 431 21.47 12.30 5.06
C ARG A 431 20.41 11.72 4.15
N PHE A 432 20.59 11.82 2.83
CA PHE A 432 19.61 11.36 1.85
C PHE A 432 19.35 9.85 2.00
N PRO A 433 18.09 9.40 2.09
CA PRO A 433 17.75 7.99 2.21
C PRO A 433 18.10 7.23 0.93
N LYS A 434 19.07 6.32 0.99
CA LYS A 434 19.62 5.67 -0.22
C LYS A 434 18.64 4.71 -0.89
N PHE A 435 17.72 4.13 -0.14
CA PHE A 435 16.67 3.29 -0.70
C PHE A 435 15.69 4.07 -1.60
N VAL A 436 15.54 5.39 -1.43
CA VAL A 436 14.75 6.23 -2.34
C VAL A 436 15.43 6.30 -3.71
N ILE A 437 16.77 6.36 -3.75
CA ILE A 437 17.52 6.24 -5.00
C ILE A 437 17.23 4.89 -5.64
N GLY A 438 17.27 3.80 -4.85
CA GLY A 438 16.95 2.47 -5.34
C GLY A 438 15.56 2.37 -5.97
N PHE A 439 14.56 2.97 -5.33
CA PHE A 439 13.21 3.06 -5.87
C PHE A 439 13.13 3.85 -7.18
N VAL A 440 13.78 5.02 -7.28
CA VAL A 440 13.78 5.84 -8.50
C VAL A 440 14.49 5.11 -9.64
N VAL A 441 15.64 4.49 -9.35
CA VAL A 441 16.40 3.70 -10.32
C VAL A 441 15.61 2.48 -10.79
N ALA A 442 14.96 1.75 -9.88
CA ALA A 442 14.10 0.62 -10.25
C ALA A 442 12.94 1.08 -11.17
N SER A 443 12.27 2.19 -10.85
CA SER A 443 11.22 2.76 -11.69
C SER A 443 11.75 3.16 -13.08
N ALA A 444 12.90 3.82 -13.15
CA ALA A 444 13.51 4.19 -14.44
C ALA A 444 13.90 2.97 -15.29
N ILE A 445 14.51 1.94 -14.68
CA ILE A 445 14.88 0.69 -15.37
C ILE A 445 13.64 0.01 -15.95
N PHE A 446 12.58 -0.16 -15.15
CA PHE A 446 11.35 -0.81 -15.61
C PHE A 446 10.58 0.02 -16.63
N SER A 447 10.75 1.34 -16.63
CA SER A 447 10.04 2.24 -17.55
C SER A 447 10.73 2.40 -18.90
N PHE A 448 12.07 2.40 -18.93
CA PHE A 448 12.83 2.83 -20.11
C PHE A 448 13.87 1.83 -20.61
N VAL A 449 14.29 0.87 -19.77
CA VAL A 449 15.41 -0.03 -20.10
C VAL A 449 14.91 -1.45 -20.41
N LEU A 450 13.98 -1.97 -19.63
CA LEU A 450 13.51 -3.34 -19.80
C LEU A 450 12.50 -3.49 -20.94
N PRO A 451 12.54 -4.61 -21.71
CA PRO A 451 11.52 -4.91 -22.70
C PRO A 451 10.11 -5.05 -22.08
N ALA A 452 9.08 -4.60 -22.81
CA ALA A 452 7.70 -4.60 -22.33
C ALA A 452 7.20 -6.00 -21.89
N ASP A 453 7.59 -7.06 -22.60
CA ASP A 453 7.20 -8.44 -22.26
C ASP A 453 7.79 -8.90 -20.91
N LEU A 454 9.02 -8.52 -20.62
CA LEU A 454 9.68 -8.85 -19.36
C LEU A 454 9.03 -8.11 -18.18
N VAL A 455 8.69 -6.83 -18.40
CA VAL A 455 8.00 -6.02 -17.40
C VAL A 455 6.59 -6.57 -17.13
N ALA A 456 5.81 -6.81 -18.19
CA ALA A 456 4.46 -7.36 -18.06
C ALA A 456 4.46 -8.76 -17.41
N GLY A 457 5.45 -9.60 -17.75
CA GLY A 457 5.60 -10.95 -17.22
C GLY A 457 5.96 -11.04 -15.75
N THR A 458 6.65 -10.03 -15.21
CA THR A 458 7.17 -10.03 -13.82
C THR A 458 6.35 -9.18 -12.87
N ARG A 459 5.49 -8.30 -13.39
CA ARG A 459 4.67 -7.36 -12.63
C ARG A 459 3.88 -8.00 -11.50
N SER A 460 3.18 -9.11 -11.76
CA SER A 460 2.33 -9.76 -10.76
C SER A 460 3.15 -10.35 -9.61
N ALA A 461 4.28 -11.00 -9.92
CA ALA A 461 5.16 -11.58 -8.91
C ALA A 461 5.84 -10.51 -8.06
N LEU A 462 6.35 -9.43 -8.69
CA LEU A 462 6.95 -8.30 -7.95
C LEU A 462 5.93 -7.60 -7.07
N GLY A 463 4.70 -7.40 -7.55
CA GLY A 463 3.60 -6.84 -6.78
C GLY A 463 3.24 -7.70 -5.56
N GLU A 464 3.22 -9.02 -5.73
CA GLU A 464 2.94 -9.96 -4.63
C GLU A 464 4.06 -9.97 -3.58
N ILE A 465 5.33 -10.03 -4.01
CA ILE A 465 6.48 -10.00 -3.10
C ILE A 465 6.54 -8.67 -2.35
N ARG A 466 6.31 -7.54 -3.03
CA ARG A 466 6.18 -6.23 -2.40
C ARG A 466 5.11 -6.23 -1.32
N THR A 467 3.94 -6.78 -1.61
CA THR A 467 2.81 -6.85 -0.67
C THR A 467 3.18 -7.63 0.58
N TRP A 468 3.95 -8.71 0.45
CA TRP A 468 4.48 -9.44 1.60
C TRP A 468 5.48 -8.63 2.44
N TRP A 469 6.43 -7.90 1.82
CA TRP A 469 7.35 -7.02 2.56
C TRP A 469 6.60 -5.96 3.37
N PHE A 470 5.57 -5.35 2.77
CA PHE A 470 4.73 -4.38 3.48
C PHE A 470 3.87 -5.04 4.56
N ALA A 471 3.30 -6.22 4.32
CA ALA A 471 2.53 -6.93 5.35
C ALA A 471 3.39 -7.23 6.59
N LEU A 472 4.62 -7.70 6.40
CA LEU A 472 5.59 -7.91 7.48
C LEU A 472 5.90 -6.59 8.22
N ALA A 473 6.16 -5.52 7.47
CA ALA A 473 6.39 -4.20 8.04
C ALA A 473 5.22 -3.74 8.91
N PHE A 474 3.98 -3.87 8.44
CA PHE A 474 2.80 -3.43 9.19
C PHE A 474 2.52 -4.25 10.44
N VAL A 475 2.76 -5.57 10.39
CA VAL A 475 2.75 -6.39 11.60
C VAL A 475 3.79 -5.87 12.58
N CYS A 476 5.02 -5.59 12.13
CA CYS A 476 6.07 -5.05 12.99
C CYS A 476 5.71 -3.68 13.57
N ILE A 477 5.12 -2.78 12.78
CA ILE A 477 4.60 -1.49 13.26
C ILE A 477 3.59 -1.72 14.38
N GLY A 478 2.62 -2.62 14.18
CA GLY A 478 1.61 -2.93 15.19
C GLY A 478 2.23 -3.47 16.47
N LEU A 479 3.22 -4.36 16.36
CA LEU A 479 3.98 -4.91 17.49
C LEU A 479 4.78 -3.83 18.24
N GLU A 480 5.30 -2.81 17.56
CA GLU A 480 6.03 -1.70 18.18
C GLU A 480 5.12 -0.61 18.79
N THR A 481 3.82 -0.64 18.48
CA THR A 481 2.88 0.44 18.80
C THR A 481 2.06 0.16 20.06
N LYS A 482 1.86 1.18 20.89
CA LYS A 482 0.95 1.14 22.05
C LYS A 482 -0.29 2.00 21.78
N VAL A 483 -1.48 1.42 21.97
CA VAL A 483 -2.76 2.08 21.66
C VAL A 483 -2.94 3.36 22.49
N VAL A 484 -2.54 3.36 23.76
CA VAL A 484 -2.64 4.54 24.63
C VAL A 484 -1.78 5.70 24.12
N GLU A 485 -0.56 5.42 23.67
CA GLU A 485 0.34 6.43 23.09
C GLU A 485 -0.21 6.96 21.76
N LEU A 486 -0.91 6.10 20.99
CA LEU A 486 -1.52 6.45 19.71
C LEU A 486 -2.80 7.27 19.88
N ALA A 487 -3.65 6.95 20.86
CA ALA A 487 -4.90 7.66 21.15
C ALA A 487 -4.67 9.02 21.81
N THR A 488 -3.55 9.18 22.52
CA THR A 488 -3.16 10.46 23.15
C THR A 488 -2.22 11.29 22.30
N ALA A 489 -1.83 10.79 21.11
CA ALA A 489 -0.91 11.46 20.20
C ALA A 489 -1.38 12.89 19.89
N GLU A 490 -0.59 13.86 20.35
CA GLU A 490 -0.83 15.30 20.17
C GLU A 490 -2.28 15.75 20.45
N GLN A 491 -2.97 15.11 21.40
CA GLN A 491 -4.35 15.46 21.79
C GLN A 491 -5.36 15.42 20.61
N GLY A 492 -5.13 14.56 19.60
CA GLY A 492 -6.05 14.40 18.46
C GLY A 492 -5.96 15.49 17.38
N ARG A 493 -5.06 16.47 17.53
CA ARG A 493 -4.80 17.51 16.52
C ARG A 493 -4.44 16.94 15.14
N PRO A 494 -3.64 15.87 15.02
CA PRO A 494 -3.40 15.18 13.76
C PRO A 494 -4.67 14.68 13.05
N ALA A 495 -5.65 14.16 13.81
CA ALA A 495 -6.91 13.71 13.23
C ALA A 495 -7.74 14.86 12.69
N ILE A 496 -7.83 15.96 13.44
CA ILE A 496 -8.56 17.17 13.01
C ILE A 496 -7.92 17.74 11.73
N ALA A 497 -6.58 17.82 11.69
CA ALA A 497 -5.85 18.30 10.52
C ALA A 497 -6.15 17.45 9.29
N PHE A 498 -6.10 16.12 9.44
CA PHE A 498 -6.39 15.19 8.35
C PHE A 498 -7.83 15.27 7.87
N LEU A 499 -8.82 15.29 8.78
CA LEU A 499 -10.23 15.38 8.42
C LEU A 499 -10.55 16.71 7.71
N GLY A 500 -9.98 17.82 8.20
CA GLY A 500 -10.08 19.11 7.53
C GLY A 500 -9.45 19.10 6.14
N ALA A 501 -8.25 18.53 6.01
CA ALA A 501 -7.59 18.38 4.71
C ALA A 501 -8.36 17.44 3.77
N GLN A 502 -8.96 16.37 4.28
CA GLN A 502 -9.75 15.44 3.48
C GLN A 502 -11.06 16.08 3.02
N ALA A 503 -11.71 16.89 3.85
CA ALA A 503 -12.85 17.70 3.42
C ALA A 503 -12.45 18.64 2.27
N ILE A 504 -11.33 19.36 2.41
CA ILE A 504 -10.78 20.21 1.33
C ILE A 504 -10.53 19.37 0.07
N ASN A 505 -9.92 18.19 0.21
CA ASN A 505 -9.66 17.27 -0.90
C ASN A 505 -10.96 16.88 -1.63
N VAL A 506 -11.99 16.48 -0.90
CA VAL A 506 -13.30 16.10 -1.47
C VAL A 506 -13.87 17.22 -2.33
N PHE A 507 -13.91 18.45 -1.84
CA PHE A 507 -14.48 19.58 -2.57
C PHE A 507 -13.58 20.06 -3.72
N TRP A 508 -12.27 20.17 -3.48
CA TRP A 508 -11.31 20.64 -4.47
C TRP A 508 -11.21 19.67 -5.65
N THR A 509 -11.15 18.37 -5.36
CA THR A 509 -11.11 17.34 -6.39
C THR A 509 -12.41 17.28 -7.18
N LEU A 510 -13.58 17.52 -6.56
CA LEU A 510 -14.84 17.61 -7.28
C LEU A 510 -14.84 18.79 -8.27
N LEU A 511 -14.37 19.96 -7.83
CA LEU A 511 -14.26 21.15 -8.68
C LEU A 511 -13.36 20.87 -9.89
N LEU A 512 -12.18 20.27 -9.67
CA LEU A 512 -11.26 19.94 -10.76
C LEU A 512 -11.82 18.86 -11.69
N ALA A 513 -12.46 17.82 -11.14
CA ALA A 513 -13.12 16.80 -11.94
C ALA A 513 -14.20 17.43 -12.84
N TRP A 514 -14.99 18.36 -12.30
CA TRP A 514 -16.01 19.07 -13.08
C TRP A 514 -15.40 19.98 -14.17
N LEU A 515 -14.34 20.73 -13.85
CA LEU A 515 -13.68 21.63 -14.82
C LEU A 515 -12.98 20.87 -15.96
N ILE A 516 -12.29 19.77 -15.62
CA ILE A 516 -11.44 19.03 -16.57
C ILE A 516 -12.25 18.01 -17.36
N PHE A 517 -13.13 17.24 -16.70
CA PHE A 517 -13.88 16.14 -17.32
C PHE A 517 -15.32 16.52 -17.70
N GLY A 518 -15.81 17.69 -17.27
CA GLY A 518 -17.12 18.22 -17.65
C GLY A 518 -17.13 19.01 -18.96
N GLY A 519 -16.01 19.11 -19.68
CA GLY A 519 -15.91 19.84 -20.95
C GLY A 519 -15.84 21.37 -20.81
N VAL A 520 -15.55 21.90 -19.62
CA VAL A 520 -15.45 23.35 -19.38
C VAL A 520 -14.09 23.91 -19.83
N LEU A 521 -13.00 23.21 -19.52
CA LEU A 521 -11.64 23.62 -19.89
C LEU A 521 -11.15 22.99 -21.21
N PHE A 522 -11.61 21.78 -21.51
CA PHE A 522 -11.21 21.02 -22.69
C PHE A 522 -12.49 20.45 -23.33
N ALA A 523 -13.15 21.27 -24.14
CA ALA A 523 -14.36 20.91 -24.90
C ALA A 523 -14.02 20.09 -26.15
#